data_AF-A0A971SCB2-F1
#
_entry.id   AF-A0A971SCB2-F1
#
_cell.length_a   1.000
_cell.length_b   1.000
_cell.length_c   1.000
_cell.angle_alpha   90.00
_cell.angle_beta   90.00
_cell.angle_gamma   90.00
#
_symmetry.space_group_name_H-M   'P 1'
#
loop_
_entity.id
_entity.type
_entity.pdbx_description
1 polymer ?
#
loop_
_entity_poly.entity_id
_entity_poly.type
_entity_poly.pdbx_seq_one_letter_code
_entity_poly.pdbx_strand_id
1 'polypeptide(L)' 'MKSKEVREMTIDELQKQLVSLKEELFNLRFQLATGQLDNPMRVRDVRKSIARVKTVLHEHELKAGQA' A
#
# COMPACT_ATOMS: atom_id res chain seq x y z
N MET A 1 -8.80 0.15 0.83
CA MET A 1 -8.62 -0.99 -0.10
C MET A 1 -9.18 -2.27 0.49
N LYS A 2 -9.99 -3.01 -0.25
CA LYS A 2 -10.39 -4.38 0.10
C LYS A 2 -9.36 -5.37 -0.45
N SER A 3 -9.07 -6.43 0.30
CA SER A 3 -8.03 -7.41 -0.08
C SER A 3 -8.32 -8.16 -1.39
N LYS A 4 -9.58 -8.16 -1.86
CA LYS A 4 -9.97 -8.81 -3.12
C LYS A 4 -9.49 -8.01 -4.34
N GLU A 5 -9.70 -6.70 -4.33
CA GLU A 5 -9.28 -5.79 -5.41
C GLU A 5 -7.75 -5.82 -5.62
N VAL A 6 -6.99 -5.92 -4.52
CA VAL A 6 -5.51 -6.02 -4.57
C VAL A 6 -5.03 -7.35 -5.15
N ARG A 7 -5.83 -8.42 -5.07
CA ARG A 7 -5.48 -9.74 -5.63
C ARG A 7 -5.84 -9.89 -7.11
N GLU A 8 -6.75 -9.07 -7.61
CA GLU A 8 -7.17 -9.07 -9.02
C GLU A 8 -6.26 -8.20 -9.90
N MET A 9 -5.45 -7.33 -9.28
CA MET A 9 -4.50 -6.45 -9.96
C MET A 9 -3.25 -7.20 -10.43
N THR A 10 -2.68 -6.73 -11.53
CA THR A 10 -1.41 -7.25 -12.06
C THR A 10 -0.22 -6.80 -11.22
N ILE A 11 0.91 -7.51 -11.32
CA ILE A 11 2.15 -7.20 -10.58
C ILE A 11 2.60 -5.76 -10.84
N ASP A 12 2.53 -5.30 -12.09
CA ASP A 12 2.91 -3.94 -12.48
C ASP A 12 1.97 -2.87 -11.88
N GLU A 13 0.67 -3.14 -11.83
CA GLU A 13 -0.31 -2.26 -11.20
C GLU A 13 -0.11 -2.19 -9.69
N LEU A 14 0.22 -3.32 -9.06
CA LEU A 14 0.55 -3.39 -7.63
C LEU A 14 1.82 -2.58 -7.32
N GLN A 15 2.84 -2.65 -8.17
CA GLN A 15 4.04 -1.83 -7.99
C GLN A 15 3.74 -0.33 -8.15
N LYS A 16 2.95 0.06 -9.16
CA LYS A 16 2.53 1.46 -9.35
C LYS A 16 1.72 1.97 -8.16
N GLN A 17 0.78 1.18 -7.65
CA GLN A 17 0.03 1.53 -6.44
C GLN A 17 0.92 1.65 -5.22
N LEU A 18 1.91 0.78 -5.07
CA LEU A 18 2.85 0.83 -3.95
C LEU A 18 3.65 2.13 -3.94
N VAL A 19 4.04 2.65 -5.11
CA VAL A 19 4.70 3.95 -5.24
C VAL A 19 3.75 5.08 -4.83
N SER A 20 2.53 5.10 -5.40
CA SER A 20 1.52 6.12 -5.08
C SER A 20 1.16 6.15 -3.58
N LEU A 21 0.97 4.99 -2.95
CA LEU A 21 0.68 4.89 -1.51
C LEU A 21 1.86 5.33 -0.64
N LYS A 22 3.11 5.16 -1.09
CA LYS A 22 4.28 5.66 -0.38
C LYS A 22 4.36 7.19 -0.42
N GLU A 23 4.05 7.80 -1.56
CA GLU A 23 3.96 9.26 -1.69
C GLU A 23 2.83 9.82 -0.81
N GLU A 24 1.65 9.19 -0.81
CA GLU A 24 0.56 9.57 0.09
C GLU A 24 0.99 9.45 1.56
N LEU A 25 1.67 8.37 1.94
CA LEU A 25 2.19 8.21 3.30
C LEU A 25 3.22 9.29 3.66
N PHE A 26 4.08 9.69 2.72
CA PHE A 26 5.04 10.77 2.94
C PHE A 26 4.34 12.10 3.19
N ASN A 27 3.34 12.44 2.35
CA ASN A 27 2.54 13.65 2.51
C ASN A 27 1.76 13.64 3.84
N LEU A 28 1.17 12.51 4.22
CA LEU A 28 0.48 12.38 5.51
C LEU A 28 1.44 12.49 6.70
N ARG A 29 2.67 11.98 6.60
CA ARG A 29 3.69 12.16 7.65
C ARG A 29 4.16 13.61 7.72
N PHE A 30 4.26 14.29 6.59
CA PHE A 30 4.57 15.71 6.54
C PHE A 30 3.47 16.55 7.19
N GLN A 31 2.20 16.30 6.83
CA GLN A 31 1.03 16.95 7.45
C GLN A 31 0.92 16.66 8.95
N LEU A 32 1.29 15.45 9.39
CA LEU A 32 1.37 15.11 10.81
C LEU A 32 2.43 15.93 11.54
N ALA A 33 3.60 16.13 10.90
CA ALA A 33 4.68 16.93 11.47
C ALA A 33 4.36 18.43 11.50
N THR A 34 3.59 18.94 10.53
CA THR A 34 3.13 20.33 10.50
C THR A 34 1.89 20.58 11.37
N GLY A 35 1.32 19.53 11.99
CA GLY A 35 0.15 19.64 12.86
C GLY A 35 -1.17 19.95 12.13
N GLN A 36 -1.20 19.86 10.80
CA GLN A 36 -2.37 20.12 9.94
C GLN A 36 -3.09 18.83 9.53
N LEU A 37 -2.84 17.72 10.24
CA LEU A 37 -3.41 16.43 9.88
C LEU A 37 -4.85 16.32 10.41
N ASP A 38 -5.83 16.44 9.52
CA ASP A 38 -7.25 16.32 9.89
C ASP A 38 -7.62 14.93 10.43
N ASN A 39 -7.02 13.86 9.89
CA ASN A 39 -7.38 12.49 10.27
C ASN A 39 -6.18 11.55 10.43
N PRO A 40 -5.72 11.34 11.69
CA PRO A 40 -4.66 10.38 12.03
C PRO A 40 -4.95 8.93 11.61
N MET A 41 -6.23 8.55 11.48
CA MET A 41 -6.60 7.18 11.09
C MET A 41 -6.17 6.88 9.65
N ARG A 42 -6.11 7.90 8.79
CA ARG A 42 -5.73 7.74 7.38
C ARG A 42 -4.29 7.25 7.22
N VAL A 43 -3.38 7.70 8.10
CA VAL A 43 -1.99 7.19 8.17
C VAL A 43 -1.98 5.68 8.43
N ARG A 44 -2.82 5.21 9.35
CA ARG A 44 -2.94 3.79 9.68
C ARG A 44 -3.50 2.98 8.51
N ASP A 45 -4.49 3.52 7.82
CA ASP A 45 -5.13 2.84 6.69
C ASP A 45 -4.24 2.76 5.46
N VAL A 46 -3.47 3.82 5.17
CA VAL A 46 -2.44 3.81 4.12
C VAL A 46 -1.34 2.80 4.45
N ARG A 47 -0.85 2.76 5.70
CA ARG A 47 0.12 1.72 6.14
C ARG A 47 -0.41 0.31 5.94
N LYS A 48 -1.66 0.04 6.31
CA LYS A 48 -2.31 -1.27 6.10
C LYS A 48 -2.45 -1.60 4.62
N SER A 49 -2.74 -0.62 3.78
CA SER A 49 -2.86 -0.82 2.33
C SER A 49 -1.52 -1.18 1.70
N ILE A 50 -0.43 -0.50 2.07
CA ILE A 50 0.94 -0.85 1.65
C ILE A 50 1.31 -2.28 2.08
N ALA A 51 0.98 -2.66 3.32
CA ALA A 51 1.26 -4.01 3.80
C ALA A 51 0.54 -5.07 2.97
N ARG A 52 -0.75 -4.87 2.64
CA ARG A 52 -1.52 -5.80 1.79
C ARG A 52 -0.93 -5.94 0.39
N VAL A 53 -0.56 -4.84 -0.25
CA VAL A 53 0.08 -4.86 -1.58
C VAL A 53 1.38 -5.66 -1.55
N LYS A 54 2.23 -5.42 -0.54
CA LYS A 54 3.46 -6.21 -0.36
C LYS A 54 3.21 -7.69 -0.13
N THR A 55 2.20 -8.03 0.67
CA THR A 55 1.82 -9.43 0.90
C THR A 55 1.41 -10.11 -0.39
N VAL A 56 0.58 -9.46 -1.22
CA VAL A 56 0.15 -10.04 -2.50
C VAL A 56 1.32 -10.19 -3.47
N LEU A 57 2.21 -9.18 -3.58
CA LEU A 57 3.43 -9.30 -4.38
C LEU A 57 4.28 -10.52 -3.96
N HIS A 58 4.43 -10.73 -2.65
CA HIS A 58 5.14 -11.89 -2.13
C HIS A 58 4.40 -13.22 -2.37
N GLU A 59 3.07 -13.23 -2.26
CA GLU A 59 2.23 -14.39 -2.64
C GLU A 59 2.45 -14.77 -4.13
N HIS A 60 2.60 -13.79 -5.02
CA HIS A 60 2.91 -14.03 -6.43
C HIS A 60 4.32 -14.57 -6.65
N GLU A 61 5.33 -14.00 -5.97
CA GLU A 61 6.72 -14.48 -6.04
C GLU A 61 6.85 -15.95 -5.56
N LEU A 62 6.21 -16.29 -4.43
CA LEU A 62 6.24 -17.64 -3.88
C LEU A 62 5.56 -18.65 -4.81
N LYS A 63 4.46 -18.28 -5.47
CA LYS A 63 3.81 -19.14 -6.48
C LYS A 63 4.70 -19.36 -7.70
N ALA A 64 5.46 -18.34 -8.13
CA ALA A 64 6.37 -18.46 -9.27
C ALA A 64 7.59 -19.35 -8.96
N GLY A 65 8.04 -19.40 -7.71
CA GLY A 65 9.15 -20.28 -7.28
C GLY A 65 8.74 -21.71 -6.93
N GLN A 66 7.44 -22.05 -6.94
CA GLN A 66 6.91 -23.39 -6.69
C GLN A 66 6.62 -24.19 -7.98
N ALA A 67 6.95 -23.64 -9.15
CA ALA A 67 6.88 -24.31 -10.45
C ALA A 67 8.28 -24.74 -10.91
#